data_AF-A0A3B9GIQ3-F1
#
_entry.id   AF-A0A3B9GIQ3-F1
#
_cell.length_a   1.000
_cell.length_b   1.000
_cell.length_c   1.000
_cell.angle_alpha   90.00
_cell.angle_beta   90.00
_cell.angle_gamma   90.00
#
_symmetry.space_group_name_H-M   'P 1'
#
loop_
_entity.id
_entity.type
_entity.pdbx_description
1 polymer ?
#
loop_
_entity_poly.entity_id
_entity_poly.type
_entity_poly.pdbx_seq_one_letter_code
_entity_poly.pdbx_strand_id
1 'polypeptide(L)'
;MHNNEHAGRIADRMARSVMGRYEQKEFRWHYEDGLILQSIYKLGQRHGRQDYRDLAHRKMDAIIRGDGSIANYREEDYNLDQVNPGKLLFDLYQDTGGDKYRQALERLREQLRN
;
A
#
# COMPACT_ATOMS: atom_id res chain seq x y z
N MET A 1 -11.26 25.88 -12.35
CA MET A 1 -9.93 25.27 -12.13
C MET A 1 -9.27 25.65 -10.80
N HIS A 2 -9.74 26.67 -10.06
CA HIS A 2 -9.11 27.15 -8.81
C HIS A 2 -9.26 26.24 -7.56
N ASN A 3 -10.17 25.27 -7.56
CA ASN A 3 -10.47 24.45 -6.36
C ASN A 3 -9.50 23.27 -6.14
N ASN A 4 -8.81 22.83 -7.20
CA ASN A 4 -8.01 21.60 -7.18
C ASN A 4 -6.61 21.80 -6.56
N GLU A 5 -6.05 23.02 -6.64
CA GLU A 5 -4.74 23.35 -6.06
C GLU A 5 -4.77 23.46 -4.53
N HIS A 6 -5.89 23.93 -3.97
CA HIS A 6 -6.04 24.01 -2.51
C HIS A 6 -6.17 22.62 -1.89
N ALA A 7 -7.01 21.76 -2.48
CA ALA A 7 -7.15 20.36 -2.07
C ALA A 7 -5.83 19.59 -2.19
N GLY A 8 -5.09 19.78 -3.28
CA GLY A 8 -3.76 19.17 -3.47
C GLY A 8 -2.75 19.58 -2.39
N ARG A 9 -2.74 20.86 -1.98
CA ARG A 9 -1.86 21.35 -0.90
C ARG A 9 -2.20 20.75 0.46
N ILE A 10 -3.48 20.57 0.78
CA ILE A 10 -3.89 19.93 2.04
C ILE A 10 -3.48 18.45 2.02
N ALA A 11 -3.76 17.74 0.92
CA ALA A 11 -3.36 16.34 0.77
C ALA A 11 -1.85 16.15 0.91
N ASP A 12 -1.04 17.02 0.30
CA ASP A 12 0.43 16.98 0.44
C ASP A 12 0.88 17.18 1.89
N ARG A 13 0.32 18.18 2.59
CA ARG A 13 0.65 18.43 4.00
C ARG A 13 0.27 17.26 4.91
N MET A 14 -0.90 16.67 4.69
CA MET A 14 -1.32 15.48 5.44
C MET A 14 -0.40 14.29 5.17
N ALA A 15 -0.06 14.02 3.90
CA ALA A 15 0.86 12.95 3.53
C ALA A 15 2.21 13.12 4.23
N ARG A 16 2.82 14.31 4.14
CA ARG A 16 4.09 14.61 4.83
C ARG A 16 4.00 14.44 6.34
N SER A 17 2.88 14.89 6.92
CA SER A 17 2.61 14.79 8.36
C SER A 17 2.55 13.32 8.83
N VAL A 18 1.95 12.43 8.04
CA VAL A 18 1.95 10.99 8.28
C VAL A 18 3.35 10.42 8.08
N MET A 19 3.97 10.68 6.93
CA MET A 19 5.30 10.15 6.58
C MET A 19 6.38 10.52 7.60
N GLY A 20 6.31 11.71 8.18
CA GLY A 20 7.28 12.18 9.18
C GLY A 20 7.06 11.63 10.59
N ARG A 21 5.90 11.02 10.87
CA ARG A 21 5.56 10.46 12.19
C ARG A 21 5.51 8.94 12.20
N TYR A 22 5.22 8.31 11.06
CA TYR A 22 4.99 6.87 10.97
C TYR A 22 6.28 6.13 10.61
N GLU A 23 6.92 5.51 11.60
CA GLU A 23 8.17 4.78 11.39
C GLU A 23 7.96 3.53 10.53
N GLN A 24 9.04 2.98 9.94
CA GLN A 24 8.94 1.74 9.16
C GLN A 24 8.32 0.58 9.95
N LYS A 25 8.74 0.40 11.20
CA LYS A 25 8.30 -0.68 12.12
C LYS A 25 6.82 -0.61 12.54
N GLU A 26 6.16 0.52 12.33
CA GLU A 26 4.77 0.71 12.74
C GLU A 26 3.78 0.24 11.68
N PHE A 27 4.24 -0.01 10.44
CA PHE A 27 3.36 -0.45 9.36
C PHE A 27 2.96 -1.91 9.56
N ARG A 28 1.64 -2.14 9.66
CA ARG A 28 1.03 -3.45 9.84
C ARG A 28 0.24 -3.82 8.60
N TRP A 29 0.18 -5.12 8.31
CA TRP A 29 -0.72 -5.64 7.29
C TRP A 29 -2.17 -5.62 7.79
N HIS A 30 -2.83 -4.46 7.64
CA HIS A 30 -4.22 -4.22 8.02
C HIS A 30 -4.81 -3.05 7.22
N TYR A 31 -6.13 -2.96 7.14
CA TYR A 31 -6.81 -2.05 6.21
C TYR A 31 -6.46 -0.57 6.42
N GLU A 32 -6.24 -0.11 7.66
CA GLU A 32 -5.94 1.30 7.95
C GLU A 32 -4.62 1.71 7.32
N ASP A 33 -3.57 0.94 7.60
CA ASP A 33 -2.23 1.21 7.12
C ASP A 33 -2.15 1.03 5.60
N GLY A 34 -2.81 -0.01 5.07
CA GLY A 34 -2.94 -0.25 3.64
C GLY A 34 -3.62 0.92 2.92
N LEU A 35 -4.72 1.44 3.47
CA LEU A 35 -5.45 2.59 2.92
C LEU A 35 -4.60 3.86 2.92
N ILE A 36 -3.93 4.15 4.03
CA ILE A 36 -3.06 5.33 4.16
C ILE A 36 -1.91 5.26 3.15
N LEU A 37 -1.25 4.11 3.05
CA LEU A 37 -0.14 3.94 2.11
C LEU A 37 -0.59 4.03 0.65
N GLN A 38 -1.73 3.42 0.29
CA GLN A 38 -2.31 3.56 -1.04
C GLN A 38 -2.64 5.02 -1.37
N SER A 39 -3.16 5.77 -0.39
CA SER A 39 -3.50 7.18 -0.58
C SER A 39 -2.25 8.04 -0.84
N ILE A 40 -1.17 7.81 -0.08
CA ILE A 40 0.12 8.48 -0.28
C ILE A 40 0.70 8.12 -1.65
N TYR A 41 0.65 6.84 -2.03
CA TYR A 41 1.12 6.36 -3.34
C TYR A 41 0.36 7.04 -4.51
N LYS A 42 -0.97 7.08 -4.45
CA LYS A 42 -1.80 7.74 -5.48
C LYS A 42 -1.57 9.25 -5.56
N LEU A 43 -1.34 9.90 -4.43
CA LEU A 43 -0.91 11.31 -4.41
C LEU A 43 0.45 11.48 -5.08
N GLY A 44 1.37 10.53 -4.83
CA GLY A 44 2.65 10.38 -5.51
C GLY A 44 2.53 10.37 -7.02
N GLN A 45 1.69 9.47 -7.56
CA GLN A 45 1.42 9.36 -8.99
C GLN A 45 0.83 10.65 -9.57
N ARG A 46 -0.17 11.23 -8.91
CA ARG A 46 -0.88 12.42 -9.40
C ARG A 46 0.02 13.66 -9.52
N HIS A 47 1.00 13.79 -8.63
CA HIS A 47 1.83 14.99 -8.52
C HIS A 47 3.31 14.77 -8.87
N GLY A 48 3.68 13.59 -9.39
CA GLY A 48 5.07 13.27 -9.75
C GLY A 48 6.01 13.22 -8.55
N ARG A 49 5.52 12.80 -7.38
CA ARG A 49 6.28 12.78 -6.12
C ARG A 49 6.87 11.40 -5.87
N GLN A 50 8.09 11.22 -6.37
CA GLN A 50 8.81 9.95 -6.31
C GLN A 50 9.03 9.48 -4.87
N ASP A 51 9.29 10.42 -3.95
CA ASP A 51 9.47 10.13 -2.52
C ASP A 51 8.26 9.39 -1.90
N TYR A 52 7.05 9.63 -2.42
CA TYR A 52 5.82 9.00 -1.93
C TYR A 52 5.64 7.61 -2.51
N ARG A 53 6.01 7.43 -3.78
CA ARG A 53 5.98 6.13 -4.46
C ARG A 53 7.01 5.19 -3.86
N ASP A 54 8.23 5.67 -3.62
CA ASP A 54 9.30 4.87 -3.03
C ASP A 54 8.95 4.42 -1.60
N LEU A 55 8.23 5.25 -0.84
CA LEU A 55 7.75 4.84 0.49
C LEU A 55 6.83 3.62 0.38
N ALA A 56 5.90 3.63 -0.57
CA ALA A 56 4.97 2.52 -0.80
C ALA A 56 5.70 1.22 -1.16
N HIS A 57 6.66 1.29 -2.09
CA HIS A 57 7.53 0.16 -2.44
C HIS A 57 8.29 -0.35 -1.22
N ARG A 58 9.02 0.52 -0.51
CA ARG A 58 9.83 0.11 0.66
C ARG A 58 8.98 -0.57 1.74
N LYS A 59 7.79 -0.06 2.02
CA LYS A 59 6.88 -0.61 3.05
C LYS A 59 6.31 -1.96 2.62
N MET A 60 5.85 -2.08 1.38
CA MET A 60 5.32 -3.36 0.87
C MET A 60 6.42 -4.41 0.69
N ASP A 61 7.63 -4.00 0.31
CA ASP A 61 8.77 -4.92 0.19
C ASP A 61 9.22 -5.52 1.52
N ALA A 62 9.04 -4.78 2.62
CA ALA A 62 9.33 -5.28 3.96
C ALA A 62 8.28 -6.30 4.45
N ILE A 63 7.07 -6.27 3.91
CA ILE A 63 5.94 -7.12 4.33
C ILE A 63 5.76 -8.35 3.41
N ILE A 64 5.95 -8.15 2.10
CA ILE A 64 5.78 -9.19 1.08
C ILE A 64 7.12 -9.86 0.79
N ARG A 65 7.24 -11.12 1.20
CA ARG A 65 8.45 -11.92 0.98
C ARG A 65 8.59 -12.31 -0.49
N GLY A 66 9.77 -12.82 -0.87
CA GLY A 66 10.08 -13.19 -2.26
C GLY A 66 9.15 -14.26 -2.84
N ASP A 67 8.58 -15.11 -2.00
CA ASP A 67 7.60 -16.13 -2.36
C ASP A 67 6.15 -15.61 -2.33
N GLY A 68 5.93 -14.30 -2.15
CA GLY A 68 4.62 -13.67 -2.02
C GLY A 68 3.91 -13.91 -0.68
N SER A 69 4.55 -14.58 0.29
CA SER A 69 3.98 -14.68 1.63
C SER A 69 3.93 -13.30 2.30
N ILE A 70 2.84 -13.05 3.03
CA ILE A 70 2.56 -11.76 3.66
C ILE A 70 2.88 -11.88 5.16
N ALA A 71 3.72 -11.00 5.68
CA ALA A 71 4.06 -11.01 7.11
C ALA A 71 2.80 -10.81 7.99
N ASN A 72 2.62 -11.68 8.98
CA ASN A 72 1.52 -11.65 9.96
C ASN A 72 0.10 -11.75 9.35
N TYR A 73 -0.01 -12.31 8.14
CA TYR A 73 -1.28 -12.68 7.51
C TYR A 73 -1.52 -14.19 7.68
N ARG A 74 -2.75 -14.57 8.00
CA ARG A 74 -3.17 -15.96 8.09
C ARG A 74 -4.51 -16.11 7.39
N GLU A 75 -4.55 -16.97 6.37
CA GLU A 75 -5.77 -17.17 5.58
C GLU A 75 -6.92 -17.75 6.42
N GLU A 76 -6.59 -18.60 7.41
CA GLU A 76 -7.59 -19.22 8.29
C GLU A 76 -8.30 -18.23 9.23
N ASP A 77 -7.78 -17.02 9.39
CA ASP A 77 -8.43 -15.99 10.21
C ASP A 77 -9.65 -15.40 9.49
N TYR A 78 -9.80 -15.63 8.17
CA TYR A 78 -10.88 -15.11 7.30
C TYR A 78 -11.16 -13.62 7.50
N ASN A 79 -10.14 -12.85 7.85
CA ASN A 79 -10.28 -11.43 8.16
C ASN A 79 -10.26 -10.59 6.87
N LEU A 80 -11.41 -10.02 6.51
CA LEU A 80 -11.56 -9.16 5.32
C LEU A 80 -10.72 -7.88 5.40
N ASP A 81 -10.40 -7.42 6.59
CA ASP A 81 -9.54 -6.25 6.79
C ASP A 81 -8.11 -6.50 6.28
N GLN A 82 -7.65 -7.76 6.29
CA GLN A 82 -6.36 -8.14 5.76
C GLN A 82 -6.35 -8.30 4.22
N VAL A 83 -7.51 -8.24 3.57
CA VAL A 83 -7.59 -8.28 2.09
C VAL A 83 -7.38 -6.89 1.50
N ASN A 84 -7.85 -5.84 2.19
CA ASN A 84 -7.86 -4.47 1.68
C ASN A 84 -6.46 -3.94 1.26
N PRO A 85 -5.37 -4.16 2.03
CA PRO A 85 -4.04 -3.68 1.65
C PRO A 85 -3.54 -4.24 0.32
N GLY A 86 -4.08 -5.40 -0.11
CA GLY A 86 -3.81 -6.01 -1.40
C GLY A 86 -4.09 -5.12 -2.60
N LYS A 87 -4.98 -4.12 -2.48
CA LYS A 87 -5.29 -3.18 -3.57
C LYS A 87 -4.06 -2.44 -4.10
N LEU A 88 -3.12 -2.08 -3.23
CA LEU A 88 -1.89 -1.39 -3.63
C LEU A 88 -0.96 -2.31 -4.43
N LEU A 89 -1.02 -3.63 -4.23
CA LEU A 89 -0.14 -4.58 -4.91
C LEU A 89 -0.38 -4.62 -6.43
N PHE A 90 -1.59 -4.30 -6.91
CA PHE A 90 -1.85 -4.17 -8.34
C PHE A 90 -1.02 -3.04 -8.96
N ASP A 91 -0.97 -1.88 -8.31
CA ASP A 91 -0.20 -0.74 -8.78
C ASP A 91 1.31 -1.05 -8.72
N LEU A 92 1.80 -1.63 -7.63
CA LEU A 92 3.22 -1.96 -7.50
C LEU A 92 3.67 -3.06 -8.49
N TYR A 93 2.78 -4.01 -8.80
CA TYR A 93 3.04 -5.01 -9.84
C TYR A 93 3.13 -4.37 -11.23
N GLN A 94 2.24 -3.42 -11.55
CA GLN A 94 2.31 -2.69 -12.82
C GLN A 94 3.59 -1.86 -12.93
N ASP A 95 4.05 -1.25 -11.83
CA ASP A 95 5.27 -0.44 -11.81
C ASP A 95 6.55 -1.27 -12.01
N THR A 96 6.59 -2.51 -11.52
CA THR A 96 7.85 -3.27 -11.36
C THR A 96 7.90 -4.61 -12.08
N GLY A 97 6.76 -5.20 -12.41
CA GLY A 97 6.65 -6.60 -12.84
C GLY A 97 7.03 -7.61 -11.74
N GLY A 98 7.13 -7.20 -10.48
CA GLY A 98 7.61 -8.03 -9.38
C GLY A 98 6.67 -9.21 -9.07
N ASP A 99 7.09 -10.43 -9.40
CA ASP A 99 6.26 -11.63 -9.29
C ASP A 99 5.72 -11.90 -7.87
N LYS A 100 6.47 -11.50 -6.84
CA LYS A 100 6.03 -11.60 -5.44
C LYS A 100 4.70 -10.89 -5.16
N TYR A 101 4.41 -9.78 -5.84
CA TYR A 101 3.15 -9.06 -5.66
C TYR A 101 1.98 -9.81 -6.28
N ARG A 102 2.19 -10.44 -7.45
CA ARG A 102 1.21 -11.33 -8.08
C ARG A 102 0.91 -12.53 -7.17
N GLN A 103 1.94 -13.19 -6.65
CA GLN A 103 1.79 -14.33 -5.74
C GLN A 103 1.07 -13.96 -4.43
N ALA A 104 1.29 -12.75 -3.90
CA ALA A 104 0.55 -12.26 -2.74
C ALA A 104 -0.93 -11.99 -3.08
N LEU A 105 -1.22 -11.39 -4.25
CA LEU A 105 -2.59 -11.19 -4.74
C LEU A 105 -3.34 -12.52 -4.94
N GLU A 106 -2.66 -13.55 -5.42
CA GLU A 106 -3.23 -14.89 -5.60
C GLU A 106 -3.67 -15.50 -4.27
N ARG A 107 -2.84 -15.40 -3.22
CA ARG A 107 -3.20 -15.85 -1.86
C ARG A 107 -4.42 -15.12 -1.28
N LEU A 108 -4.46 -13.79 -1.43
CA LEU A 108 -5.61 -13.00 -0.98
C LEU A 108 -6.89 -13.36 -1.75
N ARG A 109 -6.75 -13.70 -3.03
CA ARG A 109 -7.87 -14.18 -3.85
C ARG A 109 -8.33 -15.57 -3.41
N GLU A 110 -7.43 -16.46 -3.04
CA GLU A 110 -7.76 -17.81 -2.54
C GLU A 110 -8.65 -17.74 -1.30
N GLN A 111 -8.33 -16.87 -0.34
CA GLN A 111 -9.19 -16.60 0.83
C GLN A 111 -10.63 -16.25 0.42
N LEU A 112 -10.82 -15.44 -0.64
CA LEU A 112 -12.14 -14.99 -1.10
C LEU A 112 -12.91 -16.04 -1.92
N ARG A 113 -12.26 -17.12 -2.34
CA ARG A 113 -12.91 -18.21 -3.10
C ARG A 113 -13.49 -19.29 -2.20
N ASN A 114 -13.03 -19.35 -0.96
CA ASN A 114 -13.48 -20.28 0.07
C ASN A 114 -14.69 -19.70 0.81
#